data_AF-A0A935IGH8-F1
#
_entry.id   AF-A0A935IGH8-F1
#
_cell.length_a   1.000
_cell.length_b   1.000
_cell.length_c   1.000
_cell.angle_alpha   90.00
_cell.angle_beta   90.00
_cell.angle_gamma   90.00
#
_symmetry.space_group_name_H-M   'P 1'
#
loop_
_entity.id
_entity.type
_entity.pdbx_description
1 polymer ?
#
loop_
_entity_poly.entity_id
_entity_poly.type
_entity_poly.pdbx_seq_one_letter_code
_entity_poly.pdbx_strand_id
1 'polypeptide(L)'
;MGTGGSGSGHTNYGILLSGSNSQITSINGNLSLIGQGGGSGVSFANYGIYFDDNSIVSTTGTGTLSILGSGGNSTGTGNFNIGVLVDLSNVSTASNNLSITGQGGGSINSTGNNSGVHLASSSIISAGGSGLVSILGVAGLSTVASSGNHGTRVDAGAMVTSSGGNVSVMGQGAGTGSSGGNYGVEVTAGGIITAGGTGAVTVMGTGGAGTGSNNYGIYVISNTSKITSGGGNVSLTGVEGGGATGTGIVSNSLGSITTLANGGNINLVANSIDIKNTTTVSTNGVGSVTLKPLTNNVQIDLGSSSDPMGGPLSISDNEIDRITTGKLIIGAVTNGTIQVTSAITRTTSTNMELHSGGDVAINGGGINTNGGTLLLDPANAPFAVKPTFTGTDVTASVLSFASDLAILINGTTLGDGTGATYNQLAVVGSVDLTGVNLLYSGAYVPVHNDSFLIVNNDGVDAIIGNFTGLLEGASISNFMGSGLIAAITYLGGDGNDVVLKVSNAIYNATDNIYYPSLTAALASGTTGDGDVLEIPSGTYIEPCITISRSVTLKPVGGPVTLNCVIMNGMGKTMVLGGDFTINQLILTNGKIRTNGYNLKCGTVTGGSLSTYVITD
;
A
#
# COMPACT_ATOMS: atom_id res chain seq x y z
N MET A 1 38.04 11.02 30.52
CA MET A 1 36.80 10.76 31.29
C MET A 1 36.62 11.89 32.27
N GLY A 2 35.38 12.28 32.60
CA GLY A 2 35.11 13.29 33.61
C GLY A 2 33.74 13.11 34.28
N THR A 3 33.64 13.54 35.53
CA THR A 3 32.45 13.40 36.38
C THR A 3 32.15 14.72 37.07
N GLY A 4 30.92 15.19 36.95
CA GLY A 4 30.44 16.43 37.57
C GLY A 4 30.23 16.30 39.07
N GLY A 5 30.13 17.45 39.75
CA GLY A 5 29.97 17.52 41.20
C GLY A 5 28.62 16.98 41.70
N SER A 6 28.56 16.61 42.98
CA SER A 6 27.34 16.14 43.65
C SER A 6 26.56 17.23 44.40
N GLY A 7 27.04 18.48 44.36
CA GLY A 7 26.47 19.61 45.08
C GLY A 7 25.09 20.03 44.56
N SER A 8 24.32 20.73 45.40
CA SER A 8 23.06 21.36 45.00
C SER A 8 23.27 22.79 44.49
N GLY A 9 22.42 23.22 43.55
CA GLY A 9 22.25 24.64 43.17
C GLY A 9 23.10 25.20 42.01
N HIS A 10 23.96 24.43 41.36
CA HIS A 10 24.80 24.90 40.23
C HIS A 10 24.62 24.06 38.96
N THR A 11 25.34 24.42 37.89
CA THR A 11 25.51 23.59 36.69
C THR A 11 26.66 22.61 36.87
N ASN A 12 26.43 21.33 36.56
CA ASN A 12 27.47 20.30 36.59
C ASN A 12 27.85 19.83 35.19
N TYR A 13 29.14 19.67 34.95
CA TYR A 13 29.68 19.13 33.71
C TYR A 13 30.52 17.89 34.01
N GLY A 14 30.29 16.79 33.29
CA GLY A 14 31.23 15.68 33.26
C GLY A 14 32.50 16.08 32.50
N ILE A 15 32.31 16.54 31.25
CA ILE A 15 33.35 17.17 30.44
C ILE A 15 32.79 18.50 29.90
N LEU A 16 33.53 19.59 30.11
CA LEU A 16 33.27 20.89 29.47
C LEU A 16 34.47 21.23 28.58
N LEU A 17 34.20 21.51 27.31
CA LEU A 17 35.15 22.13 26.40
C LEU A 17 34.51 23.44 25.90
N SER A 18 35.08 24.57 26.30
CA SER A 18 34.56 25.90 25.97
C SER A 18 35.70 26.83 25.58
N GLY A 19 35.38 27.80 24.72
CA GLY A 19 36.29 28.83 24.24
C GLY A 19 36.76 28.57 22.81
N SER A 20 36.89 29.67 22.06
CA SER A 20 37.35 29.64 20.67
C SER A 20 38.72 28.98 20.58
N ASN A 21 38.84 27.92 19.77
CA ASN A 21 40.06 27.11 19.60
C ASN A 21 40.42 26.18 20.76
N SER A 22 39.54 25.95 21.75
CA SER A 22 39.72 24.83 22.68
C SER A 22 39.55 23.52 21.91
N GLN A 23 40.57 22.64 21.92
CA GLN A 23 40.56 21.44 21.10
C GLN A 23 40.91 20.15 21.84
N ILE A 24 40.28 19.05 21.43
CA ILE A 24 40.72 17.69 21.70
C ILE A 24 40.91 16.99 20.37
N THR A 25 42.15 16.76 19.96
CA THR A 25 42.46 16.19 18.65
C THR A 25 43.37 14.98 18.70
N SER A 26 43.24 14.11 17.71
CA SER A 26 44.14 12.98 17.47
C SER A 26 44.35 12.82 15.97
N ILE A 27 45.53 12.41 15.52
CA ILE A 27 45.74 12.11 14.10
C ILE A 27 45.25 10.67 13.84
N ASN A 28 46.02 9.68 14.26
CA ASN A 28 45.75 8.27 13.95
C ASN A 28 45.17 7.48 15.13
N GLY A 29 45.24 8.03 16.36
CA GLY A 29 44.69 7.39 17.55
C GLY A 29 43.19 7.59 17.65
N ASN A 30 42.50 6.60 18.21
CA ASN A 30 41.07 6.73 18.53
C ASN A 30 40.88 7.72 19.68
N LEU A 31 39.83 8.54 19.61
CA LEU A 31 39.44 9.44 20.69
C LEU A 31 38.19 8.90 21.39
N SER A 32 38.25 8.77 22.71
CA SER A 32 37.12 8.34 23.53
C SER A 32 36.86 9.34 24.66
N LEU A 33 35.70 9.97 24.62
CA LEU A 33 35.24 10.94 25.62
C LEU A 33 34.07 10.34 26.37
N ILE A 34 34.20 10.23 27.69
CA ILE A 34 33.16 9.69 28.58
C ILE A 34 32.92 10.72 29.67
N GLY A 35 31.72 11.29 29.72
CA GLY A 35 31.35 12.34 30.64
C GLY A 35 30.04 12.03 31.38
N GLN A 36 30.05 12.17 32.70
CA GLN A 36 28.86 12.06 33.55
C GLN A 36 28.61 13.39 34.24
N GLY A 37 27.47 14.03 33.96
CA GLY A 37 27.03 15.24 34.63
C GLY A 37 26.43 14.89 35.98
N GLY A 38 26.77 15.67 37.02
CA GLY A 38 26.11 15.65 38.33
C GLY A 38 26.20 14.36 39.16
N GLY A 39 25.92 14.49 40.47
CA GLY A 39 25.66 13.38 41.41
C GLY A 39 24.16 13.25 41.78
N SER A 40 23.84 12.66 42.94
CA SER A 40 22.45 12.48 43.42
C SER A 40 21.73 13.76 43.88
N GLY A 41 22.40 14.92 43.84
CA GLY A 41 21.90 16.21 44.32
C GLY A 41 21.03 17.01 43.33
N VAL A 42 20.33 18.03 43.84
CA VAL A 42 19.45 18.93 43.06
C VAL A 42 20.26 20.07 42.40
N SER A 43 20.68 19.87 41.16
CA SER A 43 21.41 20.88 40.37
C SER A 43 20.55 21.42 39.23
N PHE A 44 20.69 22.70 38.87
CA PHE A 44 19.83 23.34 37.85
C PHE A 44 20.06 22.77 36.45
N ALA A 45 21.31 22.49 36.11
CA ALA A 45 21.68 21.90 34.84
C ALA A 45 22.78 20.86 35.03
N ASN A 46 22.71 19.77 34.29
CA ASN A 46 23.61 18.63 34.36
C ASN A 46 23.92 18.19 32.93
N TYR A 47 25.18 18.27 32.56
CA TYR A 47 25.67 17.91 31.23
C TYR A 47 26.69 16.79 31.37
N GLY A 48 26.46 15.67 30.68
CA GLY A 48 27.48 14.62 30.57
C GLY A 48 28.71 15.16 29.89
N ILE A 49 28.51 15.66 28.68
CA ILE A 49 29.52 16.32 27.87
C ILE A 49 28.92 17.60 27.28
N TYR A 50 29.61 18.72 27.41
CA TYR A 50 29.24 19.99 26.80
C TYR A 50 30.41 20.56 26.01
N PHE A 51 30.19 20.75 24.71
CA PHE A 51 31.08 21.46 23.80
C PHE A 51 30.43 22.80 23.44
N ASP A 52 31.16 23.88 23.64
CA ASP A 52 30.65 25.25 23.54
C ASP A 52 31.66 26.20 22.89
N ASP A 53 31.19 27.36 22.44
CA ASP A 53 32.00 28.52 22.05
C ASP A 53 33.06 28.22 20.98
N ASN A 54 32.68 27.58 19.87
CA ASN A 54 33.60 27.22 18.77
C ASN A 54 34.74 26.29 19.20
N SER A 55 34.45 25.34 20.08
CA SER A 55 35.36 24.27 20.43
C SER A 55 35.46 23.20 19.32
N ILE A 56 36.57 22.46 19.31
CA ILE A 56 36.89 21.46 18.26
C ILE A 56 37.21 20.10 18.90
N VAL A 57 36.51 19.06 18.48
CA VAL A 57 36.83 17.67 18.84
C VAL A 57 37.01 16.88 17.54
N SER A 58 38.22 16.43 17.24
CA SER A 58 38.44 15.81 15.92
C SER A 58 39.49 14.71 15.85
N THR A 59 39.25 13.71 15.00
CA THR A 59 40.34 12.87 14.46
C THR A 59 40.71 13.31 13.04
N THR A 60 41.99 13.58 12.77
CA THR A 60 42.45 14.14 11.47
C THR A 60 43.08 13.11 10.54
N GLY A 61 43.36 11.91 11.03
CA GLY A 61 43.86 10.76 10.26
C GLY A 61 42.92 9.56 10.38
N THR A 62 43.47 8.40 10.73
CA THR A 62 42.72 7.13 10.72
C THR A 62 41.95 6.80 12.01
N GLY A 63 41.98 7.68 13.02
CA GLY A 63 41.33 7.41 14.31
C GLY A 63 39.80 7.48 14.24
N THR A 64 39.11 6.67 15.04
CA THR A 64 37.66 6.82 15.30
C THR A 64 37.39 7.82 16.43
N LEU A 65 36.17 8.34 16.51
CA LEU A 65 35.73 9.22 17.59
C LEU A 65 34.49 8.63 18.29
N SER A 66 34.58 8.41 19.59
CA SER A 66 33.48 7.94 20.44
C SER A 66 33.21 8.93 21.57
N ILE A 67 31.96 9.36 21.69
CA ILE A 67 31.50 10.30 22.71
C ILE A 67 30.35 9.65 23.46
N LEU A 68 30.49 9.50 24.78
CA LEU A 68 29.48 8.93 25.67
C LEU A 68 29.19 9.91 26.81
N GLY A 69 27.98 10.47 26.82
CA GLY A 69 27.56 11.45 27.81
C GLY A 69 26.31 11.03 28.58
N SER A 70 26.31 11.21 29.90
CA SER A 70 25.14 11.04 30.76
C SER A 70 24.84 12.33 31.53
N GLY A 71 23.65 12.90 31.37
CA GLY A 71 23.29 14.24 31.85
C GLY A 71 22.84 14.32 33.30
N GLY A 72 23.18 13.38 34.18
CA GLY A 72 22.67 13.33 35.56
C GLY A 72 22.22 11.95 36.00
N ASN A 73 22.34 11.65 37.29
CA ASN A 73 21.73 10.44 37.86
C ASN A 73 20.19 10.55 37.87
N SER A 74 19.48 9.42 37.95
CA SER A 74 18.00 9.32 37.92
C SER A 74 17.24 10.04 39.05
N THR A 75 17.95 10.73 39.94
CA THR A 75 17.40 11.49 41.07
C THR A 75 17.64 13.00 40.97
N GLY A 76 18.38 13.48 39.96
CA GLY A 76 18.62 14.91 39.74
C GLY A 76 17.38 15.64 39.22
N THR A 77 16.93 16.69 39.89
CA THR A 77 15.71 17.45 39.55
C THR A 77 15.99 18.70 38.71
N GLY A 78 17.12 18.74 37.99
CA GLY A 78 17.51 19.92 37.21
C GLY A 78 16.57 20.21 36.05
N ASN A 79 16.56 21.46 35.59
CA ASN A 79 15.80 21.84 34.41
C ASN A 79 16.50 21.36 33.12
N PHE A 80 17.83 21.27 33.09
CA PHE A 80 18.53 20.80 31.90
C PHE A 80 19.34 19.56 32.24
N ASN A 81 18.92 18.39 31.77
CA ASN A 81 19.67 17.15 32.01
C ASN A 81 20.01 16.52 30.66
N ILE A 82 21.20 16.86 30.15
CA ILE A 82 21.59 16.54 28.78
C ILE A 82 22.80 15.61 28.76
N GLY A 83 22.67 14.47 28.07
CA GLY A 83 23.77 13.52 27.91
C GLY A 83 24.95 14.16 27.20
N VAL A 84 24.73 14.60 25.96
CA VAL A 84 25.72 15.30 25.15
C VAL A 84 25.07 16.56 24.56
N LEU A 85 25.63 17.73 24.87
CA LEU A 85 25.29 19.00 24.23
C LEU A 85 26.47 19.46 23.37
N VAL A 86 26.21 19.71 22.09
CA VAL A 86 27.16 20.36 21.19
C VAL A 86 26.54 21.68 20.74
N ASP A 87 27.12 22.78 21.17
CA ASP A 87 26.64 24.13 20.90
C ASP A 87 27.76 24.92 20.20
N LEU A 88 27.42 25.50 19.04
CA LEU A 88 28.35 26.29 18.21
C LEU A 88 29.75 25.66 18.06
N SER A 89 29.84 24.33 17.98
CA SER A 89 31.11 23.59 18.04
C SER A 89 31.22 22.55 16.92
N ASN A 90 32.45 22.12 16.61
CA ASN A 90 32.73 21.14 15.55
C ASN A 90 33.25 19.82 16.14
N VAL A 91 32.55 18.73 15.84
CA VAL A 91 32.93 17.37 16.19
C VAL A 91 33.11 16.58 14.89
N SER A 92 34.32 16.11 14.60
CA SER A 92 34.61 15.52 13.29
C SER A 92 35.60 14.36 13.26
N THR A 93 35.53 13.57 12.19
CA THR A 93 36.55 12.58 11.84
C THR A 93 36.95 12.77 10.37
N ALA A 94 38.22 12.54 10.03
CA ALA A 94 38.70 12.72 8.65
C ALA A 94 38.20 11.64 7.69
N SER A 95 38.11 10.39 8.13
CA SER A 95 37.71 9.27 7.25
C SER A 95 37.01 8.10 7.95
N ASN A 96 37.00 8.07 9.28
CA ASN A 96 36.55 6.92 10.08
C ASN A 96 35.27 7.25 10.85
N ASN A 97 34.74 6.27 11.58
CA ASN A 97 33.44 6.40 12.23
C ASN A 97 33.46 7.39 13.41
N LEU A 98 32.37 8.14 13.52
CA LEU A 98 32.03 9.03 14.62
C LEU A 98 30.77 8.49 15.30
N SER A 99 30.85 8.21 16.60
CA SER A 99 29.72 7.75 17.40
C SER A 99 29.47 8.69 18.58
N ILE A 100 28.23 9.15 18.73
CA ILE A 100 27.75 9.91 19.88
C ILE A 100 26.63 9.12 20.55
N THR A 101 26.77 8.86 21.83
CA THR A 101 25.72 8.29 22.66
C THR A 101 25.46 9.21 23.84
N GLY A 102 24.23 9.69 23.95
CA GLY A 102 23.81 10.60 25.00
C GLY A 102 22.60 10.06 25.74
N GLN A 103 22.70 9.99 27.06
CA GLN A 103 21.58 9.69 27.95
C GLN A 103 21.25 10.93 28.76
N GLY A 104 20.04 11.46 28.60
CA GLY A 104 19.51 12.52 29.46
C GLY A 104 19.38 11.99 30.89
N GLY A 105 19.70 12.85 31.86
CA GLY A 105 19.43 12.57 33.28
C GLY A 105 18.02 13.00 33.67
N GLY A 106 17.65 12.85 34.94
CA GLY A 106 16.40 13.40 35.44
C GLY A 106 15.72 12.55 36.49
N SER A 107 15.02 13.23 37.39
CA SER A 107 14.11 12.68 38.40
C SER A 107 12.66 12.85 37.96
N ILE A 108 11.78 12.15 38.66
CA ILE A 108 10.31 12.28 38.61
C ILE A 108 9.83 13.75 38.55
N ASN A 109 10.58 14.73 39.08
CA ASN A 109 10.19 16.16 39.12
C ASN A 109 10.96 17.11 38.16
N SER A 110 11.67 16.63 37.14
CA SER A 110 12.34 17.53 36.17
C SER A 110 11.32 18.28 35.29
N THR A 111 11.37 19.62 35.26
CA THR A 111 10.41 20.45 34.49
C THR A 111 11.01 21.07 33.20
N GLY A 112 12.31 20.93 32.97
CA GLY A 112 12.98 21.52 31.79
C GLY A 112 13.30 20.51 30.66
N ASN A 113 14.29 20.82 29.82
CA ASN A 113 14.71 20.00 28.67
C ASN A 113 15.64 18.84 29.08
N ASN A 114 15.17 17.60 28.91
CA ASN A 114 15.94 16.40 29.26
C ASN A 114 16.31 15.63 28.00
N SER A 115 17.41 16.00 27.35
CA SER A 115 17.80 15.44 26.06
C SER A 115 18.88 14.37 26.18
N GLY A 116 18.81 13.32 25.36
CA GLY A 116 19.94 12.40 25.20
C GLY A 116 21.11 13.11 24.53
N VAL A 117 20.89 13.50 23.28
CA VAL A 117 21.82 14.29 22.48
C VAL A 117 21.11 15.56 22.00
N HIS A 118 21.75 16.71 22.18
CA HIS A 118 21.25 17.99 21.68
C HIS A 118 22.36 18.70 20.91
N LEU A 119 22.09 19.01 19.64
CA LEU A 119 22.96 19.78 18.75
C LEU A 119 22.30 21.12 18.47
N ALA A 120 22.99 22.22 18.77
CA ALA A 120 22.46 23.58 18.73
C ALA A 120 23.40 24.56 18.03
N SER A 121 22.89 25.78 17.80
CA SER A 121 23.57 26.98 17.30
C SER A 121 24.61 26.71 16.20
N SER A 122 24.18 26.09 15.11
CA SER A 122 25.04 25.79 13.94
C SER A 122 26.25 24.90 14.24
N SER A 123 26.18 24.09 15.30
CA SER A 123 27.17 23.02 15.54
C SER A 123 27.22 22.03 14.37
N ILE A 124 28.39 21.42 14.18
CA ILE A 124 28.63 20.47 13.09
C ILE A 124 29.14 19.16 13.66
N ILE A 125 28.45 18.07 13.33
CA ILE A 125 28.90 16.70 13.54
C ILE A 125 29.18 16.10 12.16
N SER A 126 30.43 15.74 11.87
CA SER A 126 30.80 15.29 10.53
C SER A 126 31.81 14.13 10.47
N ALA A 127 31.59 13.19 9.54
CA ALA A 127 32.61 12.20 9.18
C ALA A 127 33.03 12.36 7.71
N GLY A 128 34.32 12.48 7.46
CA GLY A 128 34.87 12.52 6.11
C GLY A 128 34.97 11.13 5.47
N GLY A 129 35.32 11.10 4.17
CA GLY A 129 35.45 9.85 3.41
C GLY A 129 34.21 8.96 3.50
N SER A 130 34.42 7.67 3.79
CA SER A 130 33.36 6.67 3.99
C SER A 130 32.94 6.52 5.46
N GLY A 131 33.37 7.42 6.35
CA GLY A 131 33.09 7.32 7.78
C GLY A 131 31.59 7.43 8.10
N LEU A 132 31.10 6.53 8.94
CA LEU A 132 29.73 6.55 9.48
C LEU A 132 29.61 7.61 10.57
N VAL A 133 28.52 8.38 10.56
CA VAL A 133 28.06 9.13 11.75
C VAL A 133 26.90 8.38 12.39
N SER A 134 27.07 7.99 13.65
CA SER A 134 26.05 7.32 14.46
C SER A 134 25.74 8.16 15.69
N ILE A 135 24.48 8.57 15.84
CA ILE A 135 23.99 9.31 17.01
C ILE A 135 22.89 8.49 17.67
N LEU A 136 23.03 8.25 18.96
CA LEU A 136 22.01 7.60 19.79
C LEU A 136 21.71 8.48 20.99
N GLY A 137 20.51 9.04 21.02
CA GLY A 137 20.03 9.85 22.13
C GLY A 137 18.87 9.20 22.86
N VAL A 138 18.95 9.11 24.18
CA VAL A 138 17.86 8.67 25.05
C VAL A 138 17.52 9.82 26.00
N ALA A 139 16.29 10.33 25.92
CA ALA A 139 15.81 11.38 26.79
C ALA A 139 15.83 10.97 28.26
N GLY A 140 15.90 11.96 29.15
CA GLY A 140 15.80 11.74 30.59
C GLY A 140 14.36 11.51 31.07
N LEU A 141 14.19 10.76 32.16
CA LEU A 141 12.87 10.51 32.74
C LEU A 141 12.32 11.77 33.42
N SER A 142 11.05 12.11 33.15
CA SER A 142 10.27 13.09 33.91
C SER A 142 8.83 12.60 34.11
N THR A 143 8.28 12.72 35.32
CA THR A 143 6.88 12.31 35.61
C THR A 143 5.95 13.49 35.87
N VAL A 144 6.49 14.71 35.88
CA VAL A 144 5.75 15.98 35.95
C VAL A 144 5.70 16.61 34.56
N ALA A 145 4.88 17.65 34.39
CA ALA A 145 4.84 18.39 33.13
C ALA A 145 6.20 19.08 32.87
N SER A 146 7.03 18.46 32.02
CA SER A 146 8.29 18.99 31.46
C SER A 146 8.09 19.79 30.17
N SER A 147 9.07 20.62 29.81
CA SER A 147 9.03 21.45 28.58
C SER A 147 9.55 20.76 27.32
N GLY A 148 10.26 19.62 27.44
CA GLY A 148 10.56 18.74 26.30
C GLY A 148 11.56 17.63 26.63
N ASN A 149 11.20 16.37 26.34
CA ASN A 149 12.06 15.21 26.57
C ASN A 149 12.44 14.60 25.22
N HIS A 150 13.65 14.90 24.75
CA HIS A 150 14.10 14.56 23.40
C HIS A 150 15.13 13.43 23.44
N GLY A 151 14.94 12.39 22.64
CA GLY A 151 16.02 11.42 22.44
C GLY A 151 17.22 12.13 21.82
N THR A 152 17.05 12.53 20.56
CA THR A 152 18.01 13.36 19.82
C THR A 152 17.32 14.62 19.30
N ARG A 153 17.93 15.79 19.52
CA ARG A 153 17.44 17.08 19.05
C ARG A 153 18.50 17.76 18.19
N VAL A 154 18.15 18.11 16.95
CA VAL A 154 18.99 18.86 16.02
C VAL A 154 18.28 20.18 15.73
N ASP A 155 18.79 21.28 16.30
CA ASP A 155 18.15 22.59 16.20
C ASP A 155 19.10 23.75 15.85
N ALA A 156 18.51 24.93 15.65
CA ALA A 156 19.22 26.21 15.48
C ALA A 156 20.34 26.16 14.43
N GLY A 157 20.07 25.56 13.27
CA GLY A 157 21.03 25.45 12.16
C GLY A 157 22.08 24.35 12.31
N ALA A 158 22.03 23.53 13.37
CA ALA A 158 22.98 22.44 13.57
C ALA A 158 22.93 21.40 12.43
N MET A 159 24.07 20.79 12.13
CA MET A 159 24.22 19.85 11.02
C MET A 159 24.85 18.53 11.47
N VAL A 160 24.18 17.42 11.14
CA VAL A 160 24.74 16.08 11.18
C VAL A 160 25.02 15.64 9.75
N THR A 161 26.26 15.31 9.42
CA THR A 161 26.64 15.01 8.04
C THR A 161 27.74 13.96 7.90
N SER A 162 27.86 13.39 6.70
CA SER A 162 29.02 12.61 6.27
C SER A 162 29.41 13.03 4.84
N SER A 163 30.66 12.83 4.44
CA SER A 163 31.07 13.07 3.05
C SER A 163 30.64 11.95 2.09
N GLY A 164 30.47 10.74 2.59
CA GLY A 164 30.15 9.54 1.78
C GLY A 164 29.72 8.30 2.55
N GLY A 165 29.98 8.23 3.87
CA GLY A 165 29.44 7.17 4.72
C GLY A 165 27.96 7.37 5.06
N ASN A 166 27.33 6.39 5.70
CA ASN A 166 25.94 6.56 6.13
C ASN A 166 25.84 7.52 7.33
N VAL A 167 24.65 8.07 7.56
CA VAL A 167 24.29 8.80 8.78
C VAL A 167 23.11 8.10 9.43
N SER A 168 23.28 7.73 10.70
CA SER A 168 22.25 7.08 11.52
C SER A 168 21.97 7.94 12.73
N VAL A 169 20.72 8.42 12.86
CA VAL A 169 20.28 9.23 14.00
C VAL A 169 19.12 8.53 14.69
N MET A 170 19.35 8.11 15.93
CA MET A 170 18.39 7.40 16.75
C MET A 170 18.02 8.23 17.97
N GLY A 171 16.75 8.19 18.34
CA GLY A 171 16.22 8.96 19.45
C GLY A 171 15.07 8.27 20.16
N GLN A 172 15.17 8.13 21.48
CA GLN A 172 14.09 7.68 22.35
C GLN A 172 13.63 8.84 23.24
N GLY A 173 12.43 9.35 23.01
CA GLY A 173 11.75 10.27 23.91
C GLY A 173 11.42 9.58 25.23
N ALA A 174 11.23 10.36 26.28
CA ALA A 174 10.94 9.83 27.61
C ALA A 174 9.87 10.67 28.30
N GLY A 175 9.64 10.35 29.57
CA GLY A 175 8.67 11.02 30.41
C GLY A 175 7.30 10.36 30.40
N THR A 176 6.62 10.43 31.54
CA THR A 176 5.30 9.83 31.78
C THR A 176 4.25 10.86 32.21
N GLY A 177 4.66 12.11 32.45
CA GLY A 177 3.78 13.21 32.83
C GLY A 177 2.90 13.72 31.67
N SER A 178 1.90 14.55 31.98
CA SER A 178 0.97 15.16 31.01
C SER A 178 1.60 16.28 30.13
N SER A 179 2.93 16.37 30.06
CA SER A 179 3.66 17.45 29.36
C SER A 179 3.58 17.42 27.84
N GLY A 180 3.99 18.55 27.23
CA GLY A 180 4.20 18.68 25.78
C GLY A 180 5.61 18.23 25.34
N GLY A 181 5.67 17.67 24.13
CA GLY A 181 6.90 17.45 23.36
C GLY A 181 7.84 16.36 23.87
N ASN A 182 7.41 15.10 23.85
CA ASN A 182 8.28 13.96 24.17
C ASN A 182 8.71 13.24 22.88
N TYR A 183 9.70 13.80 22.18
CA TYR A 183 10.09 13.34 20.85
C TYR A 183 11.23 12.32 20.89
N GLY A 184 11.15 11.32 20.02
CA GLY A 184 12.31 10.45 19.73
C GLY A 184 13.42 11.28 19.08
N VAL A 185 13.19 11.69 17.84
CA VAL A 185 14.09 12.59 17.09
C VAL A 185 13.35 13.86 16.71
N GLU A 186 13.88 15.02 17.09
CA GLU A 186 13.39 16.32 16.64
C GLU A 186 14.42 17.01 15.73
N VAL A 187 13.98 17.44 14.56
CA VAL A 187 14.75 18.29 13.63
C VAL A 187 13.98 19.60 13.46
N THR A 188 14.51 20.68 14.04
CA THR A 188 13.78 21.95 14.16
C THR A 188 14.66 23.16 13.90
N ALA A 189 14.06 24.35 13.72
CA ALA A 189 14.77 25.63 13.61
C ALA A 189 16.01 25.61 12.69
N GLY A 190 15.89 24.98 11.50
CA GLY A 190 16.96 24.90 10.51
C GLY A 190 17.99 23.78 10.75
N GLY A 191 17.71 22.86 11.68
CA GLY A 191 18.51 21.65 11.86
C GLY A 191 18.53 20.77 10.60
N ILE A 192 19.68 20.18 10.31
CA ILE A 192 19.89 19.36 9.11
C ILE A 192 20.50 18.02 9.47
N ILE A 193 19.88 16.94 9.00
CA ILE A 193 20.48 15.60 8.97
C ILE A 193 20.73 15.24 7.52
N THR A 194 21.98 15.00 7.15
CA THR A 194 22.33 14.65 5.78
C THR A 194 23.47 13.65 5.63
N ALA A 195 23.60 13.05 4.44
CA ALA A 195 24.75 12.23 4.06
C ALA A 195 25.17 12.60 2.64
N GLY A 196 26.47 12.79 2.41
CA GLY A 196 27.05 13.09 1.10
C GLY A 196 27.25 11.83 0.23
N GLY A 197 27.59 12.04 -1.04
CA GLY A 197 27.87 10.95 -1.98
C GLY A 197 26.73 9.94 -2.09
N THR A 198 27.03 8.65 -1.96
CA THR A 198 26.06 7.55 -1.94
C THR A 198 25.59 7.17 -0.53
N GLY A 199 25.99 7.92 0.49
CA GLY A 199 25.64 7.66 1.89
C GLY A 199 24.13 7.75 2.10
N ALA A 200 23.57 6.76 2.80
CA ALA A 200 22.18 6.74 3.20
C ALA A 200 21.96 7.47 4.53
N VAL A 201 20.76 8.01 4.73
CA VAL A 201 20.32 8.56 6.01
C VAL A 201 19.26 7.65 6.62
N THR A 202 19.50 7.19 7.84
CA THR A 202 18.53 6.44 8.65
C THR A 202 18.19 7.24 9.88
N VAL A 203 16.91 7.53 10.10
CA VAL A 203 16.42 8.18 11.31
C VAL A 203 15.42 7.26 11.99
N MET A 204 15.65 6.94 13.26
CA MET A 204 14.75 6.12 14.05
C MET A 204 14.35 6.87 15.30
N GLY A 205 13.06 7.10 15.48
CA GLY A 205 12.54 7.88 16.60
C GLY A 205 11.38 7.19 17.28
N THR A 206 11.45 7.08 18.61
CA THR A 206 10.34 6.58 19.43
C THR A 206 9.87 7.68 20.37
N GLY A 207 8.57 8.01 20.33
CA GLY A 207 7.99 9.01 21.23
C GLY A 207 8.01 8.57 22.70
N GLY A 208 7.90 9.52 23.61
CA GLY A 208 7.83 9.22 25.05
C GLY A 208 6.51 8.54 25.45
N ALA A 209 6.52 7.79 26.54
CA ALA A 209 5.36 7.06 27.05
C ALA A 209 4.30 7.93 27.77
N GLY A 210 4.48 9.26 27.75
CA GLY A 210 3.61 10.22 28.44
C GLY A 210 2.17 10.21 27.94
N THR A 211 1.25 10.63 28.79
CA THR A 211 -0.18 10.80 28.44
C THR A 211 -0.48 12.20 27.91
N GLY A 212 0.50 13.11 27.93
CA GLY A 212 0.42 14.46 27.37
C GLY A 212 0.32 14.48 25.84
N SER A 213 0.31 15.66 25.24
CA SER A 213 0.24 15.83 23.77
C SER A 213 1.63 15.82 23.12
N ASN A 214 1.67 15.50 21.82
CA ASN A 214 2.87 15.57 20.97
C ASN A 214 3.99 14.62 21.43
N ASN A 215 3.67 13.32 21.51
CA ASN A 215 4.66 12.27 21.78
C ASN A 215 5.08 11.64 20.45
N TYR A 216 5.81 12.40 19.65
CA TYR A 216 6.17 11.98 18.29
C TYR A 216 7.40 11.08 18.26
N GLY A 217 7.39 10.06 17.41
CA GLY A 217 8.60 9.30 17.10
C GLY A 217 9.64 10.19 16.46
N ILE A 218 9.30 10.75 15.30
CA ILE A 218 10.14 11.68 14.54
C ILE A 218 9.33 12.95 14.27
N TYR A 219 9.92 14.10 14.58
CA TYR A 219 9.32 15.41 14.30
C TYR A 219 10.25 16.29 13.48
N VAL A 220 9.83 16.62 12.25
CA VAL A 220 10.53 17.55 11.37
C VAL A 220 9.71 18.83 11.25
N ILE A 221 10.19 19.94 11.80
CA ILE A 221 9.41 21.19 11.89
C ILE A 221 10.25 22.41 11.55
N SER A 222 9.57 23.44 11.05
CA SER A 222 10.09 24.78 10.77
C SER A 222 10.77 24.90 9.42
N ASN A 223 10.73 26.11 8.87
CA ASN A 223 11.40 26.42 7.63
C ASN A 223 12.88 26.06 7.71
N THR A 224 13.43 25.54 6.62
CA THR A 224 14.83 25.10 6.45
C THR A 224 15.27 23.85 7.22
N SER A 225 14.45 23.31 8.13
CA SER A 225 14.72 22.01 8.76
C SER A 225 14.60 20.89 7.73
N LYS A 226 15.61 20.00 7.69
CA LYS A 226 15.74 19.06 6.57
C LYS A 226 16.35 17.73 6.99
N ILE A 227 15.73 16.64 6.54
CA ILE A 227 16.36 15.32 6.47
C ILE A 227 16.58 14.97 5.00
N THR A 228 17.82 14.72 4.59
CA THR A 228 18.13 14.51 3.18
C THR A 228 19.39 13.72 2.88
N SER A 229 19.59 13.24 1.66
CA SER A 229 20.82 12.58 1.22
C SER A 229 21.30 13.12 -0.12
N GLY A 230 22.60 13.02 -0.36
CA GLY A 230 23.27 13.41 -1.60
C GLY A 230 23.06 12.45 -2.77
N GLY A 231 22.58 11.22 -2.50
CA GLY A 231 22.41 10.15 -3.48
C GLY A 231 22.00 8.78 -2.90
N GLY A 232 22.18 8.55 -1.58
CA GLY A 232 21.67 7.35 -0.90
C GLY A 232 20.19 7.45 -0.51
N ASN A 233 19.61 6.39 0.02
CA ASN A 233 18.22 6.40 0.49
C ASN A 233 18.06 7.23 1.78
N VAL A 234 16.84 7.72 2.02
CA VAL A 234 16.41 8.31 3.31
C VAL A 234 15.35 7.38 3.92
N SER A 235 15.61 6.83 5.10
CA SER A 235 14.69 5.92 5.78
C SER A 235 14.34 6.47 7.15
N LEU A 236 13.06 6.76 7.39
CA LEU A 236 12.54 7.19 8.68
C LEU A 236 11.69 6.07 9.27
N THR A 237 11.98 5.69 10.52
CA THR A 237 11.18 4.75 11.29
C THR A 237 10.69 5.41 12.56
N GLY A 238 9.39 5.71 12.60
CA GLY A 238 8.74 6.37 13.72
C GLY A 238 7.89 5.40 14.53
N VAL A 239 8.10 5.39 15.84
CA VAL A 239 7.23 4.71 16.81
C VAL A 239 6.49 5.78 17.60
N GLU A 240 5.17 5.69 17.63
CA GLU A 240 4.31 6.58 18.40
C GLU A 240 4.66 6.52 19.89
N GLY A 241 4.62 7.66 20.57
CA GLY A 241 4.58 7.69 22.02
C GLY A 241 3.17 7.49 22.56
N GLY A 242 3.01 7.61 23.87
CA GLY A 242 1.70 7.52 24.52
C GLY A 242 0.77 8.71 24.21
N GLY A 243 -0.41 8.74 24.85
CA GLY A 243 -1.34 9.86 24.75
C GLY A 243 -2.19 9.86 23.46
N ALA A 244 -3.20 10.74 23.42
CA ALA A 244 -4.19 10.76 22.33
C ALA A 244 -3.68 11.38 21.01
N THR A 245 -2.52 12.04 21.02
CA THR A 245 -1.90 12.69 19.86
C THR A 245 -0.47 12.21 19.62
N GLY A 246 -0.14 11.00 20.11
CA GLY A 246 1.10 10.32 19.74
C GLY A 246 1.06 9.95 18.25
N THR A 247 2.13 10.26 17.52
CA THR A 247 2.23 10.01 16.07
C THR A 247 3.63 9.51 15.76
N GLY A 248 3.77 8.54 14.86
CA GLY A 248 5.08 7.94 14.56
C GLY A 248 6.00 8.93 13.84
N ILE A 249 5.53 9.51 12.74
CA ILE A 249 6.28 10.50 11.96
C ILE A 249 5.40 11.73 11.74
N VAL A 250 5.92 12.91 12.07
CA VAL A 250 5.26 14.18 11.80
C VAL A 250 6.22 15.09 11.05
N SER A 251 5.76 15.67 9.95
CA SER A 251 6.47 16.75 9.28
C SER A 251 5.57 17.97 9.12
N ASN A 252 6.00 19.14 9.60
CA ASN A 252 5.16 20.31 9.77
C ASN A 252 5.88 21.63 9.43
N SER A 253 5.12 22.67 9.08
CA SER A 253 5.58 24.07 9.02
C SER A 253 6.86 24.24 8.19
N LEU A 254 6.84 23.76 6.93
CA LEU A 254 7.97 23.77 5.99
C LEU A 254 9.15 22.84 6.34
N GLY A 255 9.00 21.94 7.32
CA GLY A 255 9.94 20.82 7.51
C GLY A 255 9.96 19.93 6.26
N SER A 256 11.15 19.46 5.86
CA SER A 256 11.31 18.73 4.59
C SER A 256 12.06 17.40 4.73
N ILE A 257 11.58 16.39 3.99
CA ILE A 257 12.21 15.08 3.87
C ILE A 257 12.46 14.83 2.39
N THR A 258 13.72 14.80 1.97
CA THR A 258 14.04 14.85 0.53
C THR A 258 15.23 14.00 0.14
N THR A 259 15.34 13.56 -1.10
CA THR A 259 16.62 13.10 -1.68
C THR A 259 17.09 14.10 -2.74
N LEU A 260 18.40 14.29 -2.89
CA LEU A 260 18.97 15.22 -3.87
C LEU A 260 18.99 14.60 -5.29
N ALA A 261 19.40 15.41 -6.27
CA ALA A 261 19.34 15.06 -7.69
C ALA A 261 20.00 13.71 -8.05
N ASN A 262 21.05 13.30 -7.33
CA ASN A 262 21.74 12.03 -7.59
C ASN A 262 20.98 10.79 -7.07
N GLY A 263 19.76 10.96 -6.56
CA GLY A 263 18.82 9.87 -6.32
C GLY A 263 18.71 9.41 -4.87
N GLY A 264 18.11 8.24 -4.72
CA GLY A 264 17.70 7.66 -3.45
C GLY A 264 16.18 7.65 -3.27
N ASN A 265 15.69 6.58 -2.68
CA ASN A 265 14.28 6.43 -2.30
C ASN A 265 14.06 6.99 -0.89
N ILE A 266 12.81 7.36 -0.59
CA ILE A 266 12.36 7.71 0.75
C ILE A 266 11.47 6.59 1.28
N ASN A 267 11.79 6.05 2.45
CA ASN A 267 10.96 5.08 3.16
C ASN A 267 10.46 5.70 4.46
N LEU A 268 9.15 5.89 4.59
CA LEU A 268 8.51 6.33 5.84
C LEU A 268 7.78 5.12 6.44
N VAL A 269 8.26 4.67 7.60
CA VAL A 269 7.79 3.45 8.27
C VAL A 269 7.26 3.81 9.65
N ALA A 270 5.94 3.85 9.80
CA ALA A 270 5.26 4.13 11.06
C ALA A 270 3.79 3.70 10.97
N ASN A 271 3.17 3.39 12.11
CA ASN A 271 1.73 3.08 12.15
C ASN A 271 0.84 4.32 12.02
N SER A 272 1.43 5.52 12.17
CA SER A 272 0.80 6.81 11.87
C SER A 272 1.85 7.79 11.31
N ILE A 273 1.44 8.54 10.28
CA ILE A 273 2.29 9.50 9.58
C ILE A 273 1.42 10.72 9.29
N ASP A 274 1.81 11.87 9.82
CA ASP A 274 1.11 13.14 9.60
C ASP A 274 2.02 14.10 8.81
N ILE A 275 1.72 14.28 7.53
CA ILE A 275 2.45 15.20 6.63
C ILE A 275 1.69 16.52 6.56
N LYS A 276 1.84 17.41 7.55
CA LYS A 276 1.04 18.66 7.66
C LYS A 276 1.23 19.65 6.52
N ASN A 277 0.36 20.67 6.50
CA ASN A 277 0.39 21.75 5.53
C ASN A 277 1.79 22.41 5.42
N THR A 278 2.15 22.85 4.21
CA THR A 278 3.46 23.47 3.85
C THR A 278 4.69 22.55 3.88
N THR A 279 4.59 21.32 4.37
CA THR A 279 5.67 20.33 4.29
C THR A 279 5.93 19.86 2.85
N THR A 280 7.16 19.43 2.57
CA THR A 280 7.50 18.74 1.32
C THR A 280 8.18 17.39 1.61
N VAL A 281 7.65 16.33 1.02
CA VAL A 281 8.32 15.03 0.91
C VAL A 281 8.64 14.81 -0.56
N SER A 282 9.92 14.71 -0.94
CA SER A 282 10.26 14.60 -2.36
C SER A 282 11.49 13.80 -2.72
N THR A 283 11.40 13.09 -3.83
CA THR A 283 12.53 12.45 -4.52
C THR A 283 12.73 13.09 -5.90
N ASN A 284 13.75 12.66 -6.63
CA ASN A 284 13.85 12.93 -8.06
C ASN A 284 12.85 12.04 -8.85
N GLY A 285 12.70 12.31 -10.15
CA GLY A 285 11.72 11.60 -11.00
C GLY A 285 11.98 10.10 -11.22
N VAL A 286 13.13 9.57 -10.77
CA VAL A 286 13.43 8.12 -10.82
C VAL A 286 13.28 7.44 -9.45
N GLY A 287 13.23 8.22 -8.37
CA GLY A 287 13.11 7.72 -7.01
C GLY A 287 11.68 7.35 -6.66
N SER A 288 11.53 6.56 -5.59
CA SER A 288 10.25 6.21 -5.02
C SER A 288 10.09 6.75 -3.60
N VAL A 289 8.85 7.04 -3.20
CA VAL A 289 8.46 7.25 -1.81
C VAL A 289 7.60 6.07 -1.40
N THR A 290 7.96 5.41 -0.30
CA THR A 290 7.19 4.32 0.29
C THR A 290 6.62 4.76 1.64
N LEU A 291 5.30 4.65 1.79
CA LEU A 291 4.61 4.81 3.07
C LEU A 291 4.12 3.46 3.53
N LYS A 292 4.49 3.00 4.73
CA LYS A 292 3.97 1.74 5.25
C LYS A 292 3.88 1.69 6.78
N PRO A 293 2.92 0.91 7.33
CA PRO A 293 2.91 0.57 8.74
C PRO A 293 4.22 -0.11 9.18
N LEU A 294 4.62 0.20 10.41
CA LEU A 294 5.76 -0.45 11.07
C LEU A 294 5.39 -1.85 11.53
N THR A 295 4.21 -2.00 12.13
CA THR A 295 3.75 -3.27 12.68
C THR A 295 3.06 -4.09 11.59
N ASN A 296 3.40 -5.38 11.52
CA ASN A 296 2.76 -6.31 10.59
C ASN A 296 1.24 -6.38 10.82
N ASN A 297 0.48 -6.62 9.75
CA ASN A 297 -0.98 -6.72 9.75
C ASN A 297 -1.74 -5.45 10.20
N VAL A 298 -1.06 -4.33 10.46
CA VAL A 298 -1.73 -3.04 10.67
C VAL A 298 -2.33 -2.58 9.35
N GLN A 299 -3.62 -2.27 9.37
CA GLN A 299 -4.39 -1.77 8.23
C GLN A 299 -3.85 -0.42 7.72
N ILE A 300 -4.08 -0.13 6.45
CA ILE A 300 -3.86 1.19 5.84
C ILE A 300 -5.22 1.74 5.41
N ASP A 301 -5.47 3.00 5.72
CA ASP A 301 -6.68 3.72 5.32
C ASP A 301 -6.30 4.94 4.46
N LEU A 302 -6.58 4.86 3.16
CA LEU A 302 -6.40 5.96 2.22
C LEU A 302 -7.69 6.77 2.15
N GLY A 303 -7.65 7.99 2.69
CA GLY A 303 -8.78 8.91 2.69
C GLY A 303 -9.12 9.50 4.07
N SER A 304 -8.69 8.85 5.15
CA SER A 304 -8.86 9.34 6.52
C SER A 304 -7.71 10.28 6.93
N SER A 305 -8.03 11.31 7.72
CA SER A 305 -7.05 12.20 8.36
C SER A 305 -6.93 11.95 9.88
N SER A 306 -7.45 10.82 10.37
CA SER A 306 -7.35 10.43 11.77
C SER A 306 -6.14 9.51 11.94
N ASP A 307 -5.18 9.89 12.77
CA ASP A 307 -3.98 9.11 13.10
C ASP A 307 -4.13 8.38 14.45
N PRO A 308 -4.89 7.26 14.54
CA PRO A 308 -5.00 6.51 15.77
C PRO A 308 -3.67 5.83 16.11
N MET A 309 -3.30 5.90 17.39
CA MET A 309 -2.14 5.20 17.91
C MET A 309 -2.21 3.69 17.63
N GLY A 310 -1.17 3.12 17.04
CA GLY A 310 -1.09 1.70 16.66
C GLY A 310 -1.71 1.37 15.30
N GLY A 311 -2.30 2.36 14.63
CA GLY A 311 -2.90 2.24 13.31
C GLY A 311 -4.44 2.08 13.32
N PRO A 312 -5.09 2.09 12.15
CA PRO A 312 -4.51 2.04 10.80
C PRO A 312 -3.56 3.20 10.48
N LEU A 313 -2.62 2.96 9.56
CA LEU A 313 -1.91 4.05 8.90
C LEU A 313 -2.92 4.79 8.02
N SER A 314 -3.46 5.88 8.54
CA SER A 314 -4.37 6.75 7.81
C SER A 314 -3.59 7.80 7.06
N ILE A 315 -3.88 8.00 5.78
CA ILE A 315 -3.29 9.07 4.98
C ILE A 315 -4.39 9.71 4.15
N SER A 316 -4.55 11.02 4.27
CA SER A 316 -5.52 11.79 3.49
C SER A 316 -4.98 12.19 2.12
N ASP A 317 -5.90 12.54 1.21
CA ASP A 317 -5.57 13.06 -0.13
C ASP A 317 -4.61 14.27 -0.07
N ASN A 318 -4.90 15.20 0.84
CA ASN A 318 -4.07 16.38 1.09
C ASN A 318 -2.62 16.05 1.50
N GLU A 319 -2.41 14.92 2.17
CA GLU A 319 -1.08 14.48 2.59
C GLU A 319 -0.34 13.81 1.44
N ILE A 320 -1.04 12.97 0.68
CA ILE A 320 -0.51 12.34 -0.54
C ILE A 320 -0.08 13.43 -1.52
N ASP A 321 -0.85 14.51 -1.66
CA ASP A 321 -0.52 15.67 -2.52
C ASP A 321 0.71 16.47 -2.12
N ARG A 322 1.24 16.28 -0.90
CA ARG A 322 2.50 16.88 -0.45
C ARG A 322 3.72 16.05 -0.83
N ILE A 323 3.50 14.87 -1.42
CA ILE A 323 4.54 13.98 -1.88
C ILE A 323 4.81 14.22 -3.37
N THR A 324 6.06 14.51 -3.73
CA THR A 324 6.51 14.60 -5.13
C THR A 324 7.53 13.49 -5.40
N THR A 325 7.22 12.57 -6.31
CA THR A 325 8.07 11.39 -6.54
C THR A 325 7.81 10.81 -7.93
N GLY A 326 8.76 10.07 -8.49
CA GLY A 326 8.53 9.30 -9.72
C GLY A 326 7.55 8.14 -9.51
N LYS A 327 7.63 7.51 -8.33
CA LYS A 327 6.71 6.43 -7.93
C LYS A 327 6.31 6.55 -6.46
N LEU A 328 5.03 6.38 -6.16
CA LEU A 328 4.47 6.34 -4.80
C LEU A 328 4.01 4.92 -4.47
N ILE A 329 4.61 4.33 -3.44
CA ILE A 329 4.33 2.98 -2.98
C ILE A 329 3.61 3.08 -1.64
N ILE A 330 2.45 2.45 -1.52
CA ILE A 330 1.66 2.37 -0.29
C ILE A 330 1.67 0.92 0.20
N GLY A 331 2.13 0.73 1.42
CA GLY A 331 2.14 -0.56 2.10
C GLY A 331 3.25 -1.51 1.66
N ALA A 332 3.07 -2.76 2.07
CA ALA A 332 3.89 -3.93 1.79
C ALA A 332 3.06 -5.19 2.05
N VAL A 333 3.48 -6.33 1.50
CA VAL A 333 2.83 -7.65 1.71
C VAL A 333 2.82 -8.12 3.17
N THR A 334 3.51 -7.43 4.08
CA THR A 334 3.49 -7.71 5.53
C THR A 334 2.47 -6.87 6.30
N ASN A 335 1.84 -5.88 5.66
CA ASN A 335 0.86 -4.98 6.29
C ASN A 335 -0.56 -5.57 6.25
N GLY A 336 -1.51 -4.93 6.90
CA GLY A 336 -2.91 -5.34 6.83
C GLY A 336 -3.57 -4.93 5.52
N THR A 337 -4.89 -5.13 5.45
CA THR A 337 -5.75 -4.65 4.36
C THR A 337 -5.50 -3.17 4.06
N ILE A 338 -5.53 -2.80 2.78
CA ILE A 338 -5.64 -1.40 2.35
C ILE A 338 -7.12 -1.11 2.09
N GLN A 339 -7.64 -0.04 2.67
CA GLN A 339 -8.96 0.50 2.35
C GLN A 339 -8.81 1.88 1.70
N VAL A 340 -9.65 2.19 0.70
CA VAL A 340 -9.75 3.52 0.09
C VAL A 340 -11.09 4.12 0.46
N THR A 341 -11.13 4.82 1.59
CA THR A 341 -12.35 5.33 2.22
C THR A 341 -12.76 6.71 1.72
N SER A 342 -11.90 7.41 0.98
CA SER A 342 -12.21 8.66 0.29
C SER A 342 -11.36 8.78 -0.97
N ALA A 343 -11.76 9.67 -1.88
CA ALA A 343 -11.06 9.85 -3.14
C ALA A 343 -9.60 10.29 -2.92
N ILE A 344 -8.68 9.66 -3.65
CA ILE A 344 -7.26 10.02 -3.71
C ILE A 344 -6.97 10.51 -5.12
N THR A 345 -6.53 11.76 -5.28
CA THR A 345 -6.26 12.38 -6.57
C THR A 345 -4.87 13.02 -6.56
N ARG A 346 -4.02 12.63 -7.51
CA ARG A 346 -2.67 13.18 -7.61
C ARG A 346 -2.67 14.55 -8.30
N THR A 347 -1.96 15.52 -7.74
CA THR A 347 -1.72 16.83 -8.41
C THR A 347 -0.92 16.73 -9.71
N THR A 348 -0.14 15.67 -9.90
CA THR A 348 0.68 15.41 -11.11
C THR A 348 0.71 13.92 -11.42
N SER A 349 0.96 13.56 -12.69
CA SER A 349 1.14 12.16 -13.11
C SER A 349 2.14 11.45 -12.20
N THR A 350 1.66 10.44 -11.48
CA THR A 350 2.46 9.69 -10.51
C THR A 350 2.17 8.20 -10.66
N ASN A 351 3.19 7.38 -10.90
CA ASN A 351 3.01 5.93 -10.83
C ASN A 351 2.74 5.51 -9.38
N MET A 352 1.72 4.69 -9.16
CA MET A 352 1.31 4.24 -7.84
C MET A 352 1.30 2.71 -7.73
N GLU A 353 1.69 2.20 -6.56
CA GLU A 353 1.60 0.78 -6.22
C GLU A 353 0.99 0.64 -4.82
N LEU A 354 -0.04 -0.19 -4.68
CA LEU A 354 -0.67 -0.53 -3.39
C LEU A 354 -0.35 -1.98 -3.07
N HIS A 355 0.53 -2.21 -2.10
CA HIS A 355 0.90 -3.54 -1.61
C HIS A 355 0.27 -3.80 -0.26
N SER A 356 -0.55 -4.85 -0.16
CA SER A 356 -1.22 -5.24 1.08
C SER A 356 -0.85 -6.68 1.47
N GLY A 357 -0.75 -6.96 2.78
CA GLY A 357 -0.76 -8.33 3.28
C GLY A 357 -2.17 -8.90 3.47
N GLY A 358 -3.20 -8.11 3.15
CA GLY A 358 -4.61 -8.49 3.10
C GLY A 358 -5.24 -8.04 1.78
N ASP A 359 -6.54 -7.72 1.82
CA ASP A 359 -7.26 -7.19 0.65
C ASP A 359 -6.80 -5.79 0.27
N VAL A 360 -7.05 -5.40 -0.98
CA VAL A 360 -7.09 -4.00 -1.39
C VAL A 360 -8.54 -3.65 -1.73
N ALA A 361 -9.20 -2.93 -0.84
CA ALA A 361 -10.62 -2.62 -0.96
C ALA A 361 -10.84 -1.13 -1.27
N ILE A 362 -11.56 -0.87 -2.35
CA ILE A 362 -11.89 0.48 -2.83
C ILE A 362 -13.35 0.71 -2.43
N ASN A 363 -13.60 1.37 -1.30
CA ASN A 363 -14.89 1.27 -0.61
C ASN A 363 -15.61 2.61 -0.36
N GLY A 364 -14.90 3.74 -0.41
CA GLY A 364 -15.45 5.07 -0.17
C GLY A 364 -14.99 6.15 -1.15
N GLY A 365 -14.02 5.85 -2.02
CA GLY A 365 -13.64 6.72 -3.14
C GLY A 365 -12.64 6.07 -4.08
N GLY A 366 -12.47 6.66 -5.27
CA GLY A 366 -11.56 6.18 -6.29
C GLY A 366 -10.12 6.68 -6.14
N ILE A 367 -9.20 6.04 -6.87
CA ILE A 367 -7.79 6.44 -6.99
C ILE A 367 -7.56 7.06 -8.37
N ASN A 368 -7.13 8.30 -8.42
CA ASN A 368 -6.73 9.00 -9.64
C ASN A 368 -5.22 9.32 -9.61
N THR A 369 -4.45 8.62 -10.43
CA THR A 369 -2.99 8.78 -10.56
C THR A 369 -2.58 9.98 -11.43
N ASN A 370 -3.57 10.70 -11.99
CA ASN A 370 -3.40 11.82 -12.91
C ASN A 370 -2.53 11.48 -14.14
N GLY A 371 -2.72 10.27 -14.66
CA GLY A 371 -2.04 9.75 -15.85
C GLY A 371 -0.83 8.86 -15.57
N GLY A 372 -0.53 8.51 -14.31
CA GLY A 372 0.45 7.47 -13.97
C GLY A 372 -0.13 6.05 -14.13
N THR A 373 0.67 5.02 -13.91
CA THR A 373 0.17 3.62 -13.80
C THR A 373 -0.30 3.33 -12.38
N LEU A 374 -1.20 2.35 -12.21
CA LEU A 374 -1.58 1.81 -10.90
C LEU A 374 -1.39 0.30 -10.86
N LEU A 375 -0.66 -0.20 -9.85
CA LEU A 375 -0.59 -1.61 -9.49
C LEU A 375 -1.37 -1.85 -8.20
N LEU A 376 -2.30 -2.80 -8.23
CA LEU A 376 -2.98 -3.32 -7.04
C LEU A 376 -2.41 -4.71 -6.70
N ASP A 377 -1.73 -4.81 -5.56
CA ASP A 377 -1.06 -6.02 -5.08
C ASP A 377 -1.56 -6.41 -3.68
N PRO A 378 -2.79 -6.96 -3.57
CA PRO A 378 -3.15 -7.70 -2.37
C PRO A 378 -2.30 -8.96 -2.26
N ALA A 379 -2.11 -9.47 -1.03
CA ALA A 379 -1.41 -10.73 -0.83
C ALA A 379 -2.09 -11.89 -1.58
N ASN A 380 -1.41 -13.03 -1.64
CA ASN A 380 -1.95 -14.24 -2.27
C ASN A 380 -3.33 -14.62 -1.67
N ALA A 381 -4.09 -15.40 -2.45
CA ALA A 381 -5.38 -15.93 -2.05
C ALA A 381 -5.42 -16.38 -0.57
N PRO A 382 -6.48 -16.03 0.19
CA PRO A 382 -7.79 -15.61 -0.29
C PRO A 382 -7.98 -14.09 -0.46
N PHE A 383 -6.92 -13.30 -0.35
CA PHE A 383 -7.00 -11.85 -0.47
C PHE A 383 -7.10 -11.41 -1.94
N ALA A 384 -7.79 -10.30 -2.18
CA ALA A 384 -8.09 -9.83 -3.53
C ALA A 384 -8.32 -8.31 -3.57
N VAL A 385 -8.41 -7.78 -4.80
CA VAL A 385 -8.96 -6.45 -5.04
C VAL A 385 -10.49 -6.51 -4.89
N LYS A 386 -11.05 -5.61 -4.09
CA LYS A 386 -12.50 -5.54 -3.79
C LYS A 386 -13.04 -4.15 -4.11
N PRO A 387 -13.56 -3.92 -5.32
CA PRO A 387 -14.16 -2.65 -5.70
C PRO A 387 -15.61 -2.60 -5.20
N THR A 388 -15.87 -1.87 -4.12
CA THR A 388 -17.24 -1.70 -3.59
C THR A 388 -17.71 -0.25 -3.69
N PHE A 389 -16.88 0.64 -4.23
CA PHE A 389 -17.27 2.01 -4.54
C PHE A 389 -18.17 2.01 -5.78
N THR A 390 -19.23 2.81 -5.76
CA THR A 390 -20.24 2.85 -6.84
C THR A 390 -19.93 3.89 -7.92
N GLY A 391 -18.84 4.64 -7.76
CA GLY A 391 -18.30 5.54 -8.78
C GLY A 391 -17.15 4.91 -9.55
N THR A 392 -16.29 5.74 -10.15
CA THR A 392 -15.04 5.29 -10.77
C THR A 392 -14.05 4.86 -9.68
N ASP A 393 -13.68 3.58 -9.63
CA ASP A 393 -12.69 3.06 -8.69
C ASP A 393 -11.28 3.54 -9.02
N VAL A 394 -10.93 3.58 -10.31
CA VAL A 394 -9.57 3.89 -10.76
C VAL A 394 -9.57 4.84 -11.95
N THR A 395 -8.71 5.84 -11.92
CA THR A 395 -8.32 6.65 -13.08
C THR A 395 -6.80 6.59 -13.21
N ALA A 396 -6.32 5.87 -14.23
CA ALA A 396 -4.89 5.66 -14.46
C ALA A 396 -4.61 5.45 -15.95
N SER A 397 -3.36 5.60 -16.36
CA SER A 397 -2.96 5.23 -17.74
C SER A 397 -3.11 3.73 -17.99
N VAL A 398 -2.71 2.91 -17.01
CA VAL A 398 -2.89 1.46 -16.97
C VAL A 398 -3.14 1.04 -15.53
N LEU A 399 -4.22 0.30 -15.30
CA LEU A 399 -4.45 -0.48 -14.09
C LEU A 399 -3.94 -1.91 -14.30
N SER A 400 -3.14 -2.40 -13.36
CA SER A 400 -2.60 -3.76 -13.34
C SER A 400 -2.74 -4.40 -11.97
N PHE A 401 -2.61 -5.72 -11.91
CA PHE A 401 -2.81 -6.50 -10.71
C PHE A 401 -1.65 -7.48 -10.50
N ALA A 402 -1.27 -7.69 -9.25
CA ALA A 402 -0.37 -8.78 -8.87
C ALA A 402 -1.10 -9.97 -8.21
N SER A 403 -2.42 -9.85 -8.03
CA SER A 403 -3.29 -10.88 -7.43
C SER A 403 -4.70 -10.78 -8.03
N ASP A 404 -5.69 -11.37 -7.37
CA ASP A 404 -7.02 -11.65 -7.93
C ASP A 404 -8.00 -10.48 -7.79
N LEU A 405 -9.06 -10.49 -8.62
CA LEU A 405 -10.19 -9.58 -8.53
C LEU A 405 -11.41 -10.30 -7.94
N ALA A 406 -12.00 -9.74 -6.87
CA ALA A 406 -13.17 -10.31 -6.21
C ALA A 406 -14.45 -9.51 -6.46
N ILE A 407 -15.47 -10.22 -6.96
CA ILE A 407 -16.81 -9.70 -7.24
C ILE A 407 -17.84 -10.38 -6.33
N LEU A 408 -18.61 -9.57 -5.62
CA LEU A 408 -19.72 -9.98 -4.76
C LEU A 408 -21.05 -9.81 -5.51
N ILE A 409 -21.83 -10.88 -5.61
CA ILE A 409 -23.11 -10.94 -6.32
C ILE A 409 -24.22 -11.32 -5.33
N ASN A 410 -24.93 -10.32 -4.79
CA ASN A 410 -26.08 -10.51 -3.92
C ASN A 410 -27.42 -10.10 -4.58
N GLY A 411 -27.38 -9.61 -5.82
CA GLY A 411 -28.53 -9.42 -6.70
C GLY A 411 -28.09 -8.90 -8.06
N THR A 412 -29.05 -8.46 -8.88
CA THR A 412 -28.82 -8.07 -10.28
C THR A 412 -28.65 -6.58 -10.51
N THR A 413 -28.75 -5.76 -9.46
CA THR A 413 -28.58 -4.30 -9.56
C THR A 413 -27.14 -3.92 -9.23
N LEU A 414 -26.53 -3.00 -9.98
CA LEU A 414 -25.21 -2.48 -9.64
C LEU A 414 -25.23 -1.76 -8.29
N GLY A 415 -24.23 -2.00 -7.44
CA GLY A 415 -24.09 -1.37 -6.13
C GLY A 415 -22.78 -1.76 -5.45
N ASP A 416 -22.75 -1.66 -4.13
CA ASP A 416 -21.58 -1.97 -3.28
C ASP A 416 -21.51 -3.47 -2.90
N GLY A 417 -22.42 -4.29 -3.44
CA GLY A 417 -22.56 -5.70 -3.08
C GLY A 417 -23.39 -5.93 -1.81
N THR A 418 -24.00 -4.91 -1.21
CA THR A 418 -24.96 -5.06 -0.11
C THR A 418 -26.40 -5.18 -0.63
N GLY A 419 -27.28 -5.80 0.17
CA GLY A 419 -28.67 -6.01 -0.23
C GLY A 419 -28.81 -6.81 -1.52
N ALA A 420 -29.69 -6.39 -2.42
CA ALA A 420 -29.91 -7.05 -3.73
C ALA A 420 -29.01 -6.48 -4.84
N THR A 421 -27.74 -6.18 -4.54
CA THR A 421 -26.79 -5.61 -5.49
C THR A 421 -25.59 -6.51 -5.77
N TYR A 422 -24.88 -6.23 -6.86
CA TYR A 422 -23.55 -6.76 -7.15
C TYR A 422 -22.56 -5.60 -7.34
N ASN A 423 -21.28 -5.85 -7.06
CA ASN A 423 -20.23 -4.85 -7.26
C ASN A 423 -19.50 -5.02 -8.61
N GLN A 424 -18.79 -3.97 -9.01
CA GLN A 424 -18.13 -3.85 -10.30
C GLN A 424 -16.81 -3.11 -10.09
N LEU A 425 -15.79 -3.45 -10.88
CA LEU A 425 -14.62 -2.60 -11.04
C LEU A 425 -14.86 -1.57 -12.15
N ALA A 426 -14.90 -0.29 -11.82
CA ALA A 426 -15.03 0.80 -12.80
C ALA A 426 -13.70 1.55 -12.99
N VAL A 427 -13.19 1.57 -14.22
CA VAL A 427 -11.86 2.10 -14.55
C VAL A 427 -11.95 3.13 -15.68
N VAL A 428 -11.18 4.20 -15.53
CA VAL A 428 -10.85 5.14 -16.60
C VAL A 428 -9.40 4.91 -17.01
N GLY A 429 -9.19 4.44 -18.23
CA GLY A 429 -7.90 3.99 -18.77
C GLY A 429 -7.74 2.47 -18.86
N SER A 430 -6.65 2.00 -19.48
CA SER A 430 -6.50 0.58 -19.83
C SER A 430 -6.43 -0.36 -18.62
N VAL A 431 -6.98 -1.58 -18.75
CA VAL A 431 -7.00 -2.60 -17.69
C VAL A 431 -6.23 -3.84 -18.13
N ASP A 432 -5.16 -4.21 -17.43
CA ASP A 432 -4.41 -5.45 -17.67
C ASP A 432 -4.85 -6.58 -16.73
N LEU A 433 -5.51 -7.59 -17.29
CA LEU A 433 -6.01 -8.77 -16.59
C LEU A 433 -5.08 -9.97 -16.68
N THR A 434 -3.89 -9.82 -17.28
CA THR A 434 -2.94 -10.92 -17.48
C THR A 434 -2.56 -11.56 -16.14
N GLY A 435 -2.89 -12.83 -15.97
CA GLY A 435 -2.56 -13.61 -14.77
C GLY A 435 -3.53 -13.43 -13.60
N VAL A 436 -4.57 -12.61 -13.74
CA VAL A 436 -5.57 -12.35 -12.69
C VAL A 436 -6.59 -13.48 -12.66
N ASN A 437 -6.91 -14.06 -11.49
CA ASN A 437 -8.11 -14.90 -11.37
C ASN A 437 -9.33 -14.04 -11.04
N LEU A 438 -10.47 -14.42 -11.61
CA LEU A 438 -11.77 -13.88 -11.22
C LEU A 438 -12.33 -14.69 -10.05
N LEU A 439 -12.47 -14.05 -8.89
CA LEU A 439 -13.14 -14.62 -7.73
C LEU A 439 -14.56 -14.06 -7.65
N TYR A 440 -15.55 -14.92 -7.48
CA TYR A 440 -16.94 -14.51 -7.29
C TYR A 440 -17.55 -15.19 -6.07
N SER A 441 -18.42 -14.47 -5.37
CA SER A 441 -19.10 -14.93 -4.16
C SER A 441 -20.44 -14.22 -3.99
N GLY A 442 -21.23 -14.60 -2.99
CA GLY A 442 -22.54 -13.99 -2.68
C GLY A 442 -23.64 -15.01 -2.50
N ALA A 443 -24.83 -14.53 -2.11
CA ALA A 443 -25.99 -15.35 -1.78
C ALA A 443 -27.04 -15.41 -2.92
N TYR A 444 -26.86 -14.62 -3.98
CA TYR A 444 -27.77 -14.64 -5.11
C TYR A 444 -27.64 -15.94 -5.89
N VAL A 445 -28.77 -16.52 -6.28
CA VAL A 445 -28.82 -17.69 -7.17
C VAL A 445 -29.23 -17.17 -8.55
N PRO A 446 -28.29 -17.08 -9.51
CA PRO A 446 -28.59 -16.52 -10.83
C PRO A 446 -29.67 -17.31 -11.58
N VAL A 447 -30.45 -16.59 -12.36
CA VAL A 447 -31.46 -17.12 -13.28
C VAL A 447 -31.05 -16.87 -14.73
N HIS A 448 -31.76 -17.53 -15.65
CA HIS A 448 -31.52 -17.37 -17.08
C HIS A 448 -31.68 -15.91 -17.53
N ASN A 449 -30.73 -15.43 -18.35
CA ASN A 449 -30.59 -14.06 -18.85
C ASN A 449 -30.11 -13.02 -17.83
N ASP A 450 -29.74 -13.40 -16.62
CA ASP A 450 -28.99 -12.48 -15.76
C ASP A 450 -27.67 -12.09 -16.43
N SER A 451 -27.27 -10.84 -16.22
CA SER A 451 -26.05 -10.27 -16.78
C SER A 451 -25.38 -9.40 -15.74
N PHE A 452 -24.08 -9.60 -15.55
CA PHE A 452 -23.27 -8.86 -14.58
C PHE A 452 -22.11 -8.20 -15.31
N LEU A 453 -22.10 -6.87 -15.38
CA LEU A 453 -20.97 -6.08 -15.89
C LEU A 453 -19.96 -5.96 -14.75
N ILE A 454 -18.92 -6.78 -14.76
CA ILE A 454 -18.02 -6.95 -13.61
C ILE A 454 -16.76 -6.08 -13.71
N VAL A 455 -16.37 -5.71 -14.93
CA VAL A 455 -15.36 -4.69 -15.20
C VAL A 455 -15.93 -3.74 -16.24
N ASN A 456 -16.09 -2.49 -15.85
CA ASN A 456 -16.49 -1.37 -16.70
C ASN A 456 -15.23 -0.54 -16.99
N ASN A 457 -14.72 -0.63 -18.21
CA ASN A 457 -13.50 0.02 -18.65
C ASN A 457 -13.92 1.07 -19.69
N ASP A 458 -13.92 2.34 -19.27
CA ASP A 458 -14.67 3.34 -19.98
C ASP A 458 -14.13 3.69 -21.38
N GLY A 459 -15.03 4.14 -22.24
CA GLY A 459 -14.66 4.83 -23.48
C GLY A 459 -14.14 3.88 -24.56
N VAL A 460 -12.84 3.93 -24.83
CA VAL A 460 -12.19 3.12 -25.89
C VAL A 460 -10.89 2.47 -25.43
N ASP A 461 -10.57 2.61 -24.14
CA ASP A 461 -9.35 2.09 -23.57
C ASP A 461 -9.35 0.55 -23.60
N ALA A 462 -8.20 -0.09 -23.78
CA ALA A 462 -8.17 -1.53 -24.00
C ALA A 462 -8.25 -2.33 -22.70
N ILE A 463 -8.96 -3.47 -22.73
CA ILE A 463 -8.65 -4.58 -21.84
C ILE A 463 -7.50 -5.39 -22.45
N ILE A 464 -6.43 -5.55 -21.68
CA ILE A 464 -5.23 -6.29 -22.04
C ILE A 464 -5.31 -7.67 -21.37
N GLY A 465 -5.13 -8.73 -22.15
CA GLY A 465 -5.19 -10.10 -21.65
C GLY A 465 -6.61 -10.57 -21.30
N ASN A 466 -6.69 -11.64 -20.52
CA ASN A 466 -7.93 -12.24 -20.03
C ASN A 466 -7.71 -12.75 -18.60
N PHE A 467 -8.79 -12.90 -17.83
CA PHE A 467 -8.71 -13.65 -16.58
C PHE A 467 -8.17 -15.07 -16.84
N THR A 468 -7.37 -15.56 -15.90
CA THR A 468 -6.73 -16.88 -15.98
C THR A 468 -7.78 -17.98 -16.21
N GLY A 469 -7.62 -18.74 -17.30
CA GLY A 469 -8.52 -19.85 -17.67
C GLY A 469 -9.85 -19.44 -18.29
N LEU A 470 -10.11 -18.14 -18.46
CA LEU A 470 -11.38 -17.61 -18.94
C LEU A 470 -11.17 -16.74 -20.20
N LEU A 471 -10.88 -17.38 -21.34
CA LEU A 471 -10.80 -16.69 -22.64
C LEU A 471 -12.17 -16.11 -23.07
N GLU A 472 -12.20 -15.29 -24.12
CA GLU A 472 -13.47 -14.80 -24.72
C GLU A 472 -14.43 -15.96 -25.00
N GLY A 473 -15.66 -15.86 -24.47
CA GLY A 473 -16.70 -16.88 -24.61
C GLY A 473 -16.54 -18.11 -23.71
N ALA A 474 -15.55 -18.13 -22.80
CA ALA A 474 -15.37 -19.24 -21.88
C ALA A 474 -16.60 -19.42 -20.95
N SER A 475 -16.91 -20.68 -20.65
CA SER A 475 -18.04 -21.07 -19.84
C SER A 475 -17.64 -21.38 -18.39
N ILE A 476 -18.39 -20.85 -17.45
CA ILE A 476 -18.32 -21.13 -16.02
C ILE A 476 -19.51 -22.02 -15.67
N SER A 477 -19.25 -23.31 -15.42
CA SER A 477 -20.28 -24.28 -15.09
C SER A 477 -20.84 -24.07 -13.69
N ASN A 478 -22.12 -24.41 -13.50
CA ASN A 478 -22.84 -24.28 -12.24
C ASN A 478 -22.61 -22.92 -11.56
N PHE A 479 -22.71 -21.84 -12.33
CA PHE A 479 -22.36 -20.50 -11.91
C PHE A 479 -23.12 -20.13 -10.63
N MET A 480 -22.38 -19.78 -9.58
CA MET A 480 -22.93 -19.46 -8.24
C MET A 480 -23.84 -20.56 -7.66
N GLY A 481 -23.67 -21.82 -8.05
CA GLY A 481 -24.48 -22.94 -7.58
C GLY A 481 -25.91 -23.00 -8.15
N SER A 482 -26.20 -22.23 -9.20
CA SER A 482 -27.55 -22.16 -9.82
C SER A 482 -27.94 -23.37 -10.67
N GLY A 483 -26.99 -24.23 -11.03
CA GLY A 483 -27.14 -25.23 -12.09
C GLY A 483 -27.09 -24.65 -13.51
N LEU A 484 -26.95 -23.33 -13.66
CA LEU A 484 -26.79 -22.64 -14.94
C LEU A 484 -25.31 -22.44 -15.29
N ILE A 485 -25.04 -22.02 -16.53
CA ILE A 485 -23.71 -21.61 -16.98
C ILE A 485 -23.66 -20.09 -17.08
N ALA A 486 -22.52 -19.49 -16.77
CA ALA A 486 -22.21 -18.13 -17.20
C ALA A 486 -21.15 -18.15 -18.29
N ALA A 487 -21.38 -17.42 -19.39
CA ALA A 487 -20.36 -17.15 -20.40
C ALA A 487 -19.74 -15.78 -20.14
N ILE A 488 -18.41 -15.68 -20.21
CA ILE A 488 -17.69 -14.41 -20.11
C ILE A 488 -17.48 -13.78 -21.48
N THR A 489 -17.60 -12.45 -21.58
CA THR A 489 -17.20 -11.68 -22.75
C THR A 489 -16.42 -10.45 -22.31
N TYR A 490 -15.34 -10.14 -23.03
CA TYR A 490 -14.48 -8.95 -22.89
C TYR A 490 -14.86 -7.86 -23.92
N LEU A 491 -15.93 -8.09 -24.68
CA LEU A 491 -16.51 -7.18 -25.67
C LEU A 491 -17.88 -6.67 -25.19
N GLY A 492 -18.08 -6.65 -23.87
CA GLY A 492 -19.32 -6.19 -23.24
C GLY A 492 -19.51 -4.67 -23.35
N GLY A 493 -20.68 -4.19 -22.91
CA GLY A 493 -21.04 -2.77 -22.81
C GLY A 493 -20.71 -1.95 -24.06
N ASP A 494 -19.72 -1.06 -23.99
CA ASP A 494 -19.28 -0.20 -25.10
C ASP A 494 -18.25 -0.84 -26.05
N GLY A 495 -17.82 -2.07 -25.77
CA GLY A 495 -16.99 -2.90 -26.65
C GLY A 495 -15.68 -3.36 -26.04
N ASN A 496 -15.36 -2.90 -24.82
CA ASN A 496 -14.13 -3.15 -24.10
C ASN A 496 -14.40 -3.40 -22.60
N ASP A 497 -15.56 -3.96 -22.27
CA ASP A 497 -15.95 -4.32 -20.91
C ASP A 497 -15.99 -5.83 -20.66
N VAL A 498 -15.87 -6.24 -19.38
CA VAL A 498 -16.08 -7.64 -18.99
C VAL A 498 -17.48 -7.88 -18.43
N VAL A 499 -18.22 -8.76 -19.10
CA VAL A 499 -19.59 -9.15 -18.72
C VAL A 499 -19.70 -10.66 -18.56
N LEU A 500 -20.37 -11.09 -17.49
CA LEU A 500 -20.85 -12.46 -17.30
C LEU A 500 -22.31 -12.54 -17.71
N LYS A 501 -22.64 -13.39 -18.69
CA LYS A 501 -24.01 -13.62 -19.16
C LYS A 501 -24.46 -15.03 -18.78
N VAL A 502 -25.54 -15.12 -18.01
CA VAL A 502 -26.08 -16.39 -17.51
C VAL A 502 -27.04 -16.98 -18.53
N SER A 503 -26.77 -18.21 -18.96
CA SER A 503 -27.58 -18.94 -19.93
C SER A 503 -27.98 -20.32 -19.39
N ASN A 504 -28.98 -20.91 -20.05
CA ASN A 504 -29.32 -22.30 -19.79
C ASN A 504 -28.12 -23.17 -20.16
N ALA A 505 -27.79 -24.09 -19.26
CA ALA A 505 -26.72 -25.05 -19.49
C ALA A 505 -27.20 -26.13 -20.47
N ILE A 506 -26.63 -26.21 -21.67
CA ILE A 506 -26.85 -27.37 -22.56
C ILE A 506 -25.90 -28.47 -22.09
N TYR A 507 -26.45 -29.54 -21.55
CA TYR A 507 -25.65 -30.64 -21.00
C TYR A 507 -25.52 -31.76 -22.04
N ASN A 508 -24.29 -32.09 -22.43
CA ASN A 508 -24.06 -33.29 -23.23
C ASN A 508 -23.87 -34.48 -22.28
N ALA A 509 -24.90 -35.32 -22.19
CA ALA A 509 -24.92 -36.46 -21.28
C ALA A 509 -23.93 -37.56 -21.68
N THR A 510 -23.38 -37.51 -22.89
CA THR A 510 -22.47 -38.51 -23.42
C THR A 510 -21.00 -38.24 -23.03
N ASP A 511 -20.60 -36.97 -22.96
CA ASP A 511 -19.24 -36.56 -22.57
C ASP A 511 -19.18 -35.94 -21.16
N ASN A 512 -20.33 -35.73 -20.50
CA ASN A 512 -20.46 -35.10 -19.19
C ASN A 512 -19.94 -33.64 -19.18
N ILE A 513 -20.16 -32.91 -20.29
CA ILE A 513 -19.75 -31.52 -20.48
C ILE A 513 -20.98 -30.60 -20.58
N TYR A 514 -20.86 -29.40 -20.02
CA TYR A 514 -21.85 -28.33 -20.08
C TYR A 514 -21.43 -27.26 -21.09
N TYR A 515 -22.36 -26.86 -21.96
CA TYR A 515 -22.16 -25.88 -23.03
C TYR A 515 -23.08 -24.66 -22.86
N PRO A 516 -22.60 -23.45 -23.20
CA PRO A 516 -23.32 -22.20 -22.94
C PRO A 516 -24.50 -21.95 -23.89
N SER A 517 -24.54 -22.67 -25.01
CA SER A 517 -25.57 -22.57 -26.04
C SER A 517 -25.66 -23.87 -26.83
N LEU A 518 -26.78 -24.07 -27.54
CA LEU A 518 -26.93 -25.26 -28.36
C LEU A 518 -25.97 -25.22 -29.56
N THR A 519 -25.73 -24.02 -30.11
CA THR A 519 -24.71 -23.82 -31.15
C THR A 519 -23.31 -24.21 -30.68
N ALA A 520 -22.91 -23.84 -29.47
CA ALA A 520 -21.59 -24.18 -28.92
C ALA A 520 -21.43 -25.68 -28.70
N ALA A 521 -22.48 -26.35 -28.18
CA ALA A 521 -22.49 -27.81 -28.05
C ALA A 521 -22.29 -28.48 -29.42
N LEU A 522 -23.05 -28.08 -30.44
CA LEU A 522 -23.00 -28.68 -31.77
C LEU A 522 -21.69 -28.39 -32.53
N ALA A 523 -21.05 -27.25 -32.26
CA ALA A 523 -19.77 -26.87 -32.82
C ALA A 523 -18.58 -27.55 -32.13
N SER A 524 -18.78 -28.09 -30.92
CA SER A 524 -17.72 -28.73 -30.15
C SER A 524 -17.06 -29.89 -30.91
N GLY A 525 -15.75 -30.00 -30.77
CA GLY A 525 -14.99 -31.14 -31.29
C GLY A 525 -15.28 -32.44 -30.54
N THR A 526 -15.71 -32.35 -29.28
CA THR A 526 -16.01 -33.50 -28.42
C THR A 526 -17.43 -34.03 -28.61
N THR A 527 -18.36 -33.21 -29.13
CA THR A 527 -19.71 -33.66 -29.44
C THR A 527 -19.69 -34.56 -30.67
N GLY A 528 -19.94 -35.85 -30.44
CA GLY A 528 -19.90 -36.92 -31.44
C GLY A 528 -21.25 -37.15 -32.13
N ASP A 529 -21.24 -38.03 -33.13
CA ASP A 529 -22.47 -38.64 -33.61
C ASP A 529 -22.95 -39.67 -32.56
N GLY A 530 -24.24 -39.63 -32.20
CA GLY A 530 -24.87 -40.47 -31.18
C GLY A 530 -25.09 -39.74 -29.85
N ASP A 531 -24.49 -38.57 -29.68
CA ASP A 531 -24.53 -37.82 -28.42
C ASP A 531 -25.94 -37.34 -28.05
N VAL A 532 -26.21 -37.25 -26.75
CA VAL A 532 -27.47 -36.74 -26.20
C VAL A 532 -27.24 -35.38 -25.57
N LEU A 533 -27.79 -34.34 -26.18
CA LEU A 533 -27.79 -32.97 -25.65
C LEU A 533 -29.09 -32.73 -24.89
N GLU A 534 -28.99 -32.62 -23.57
CA GLU A 534 -30.09 -32.21 -22.69
C GLU A 534 -30.24 -30.68 -22.71
N ILE A 535 -31.44 -30.24 -23.06
CA ILE A 535 -31.77 -28.84 -23.31
C ILE A 535 -32.84 -28.40 -22.30
N PRO A 536 -32.52 -27.49 -21.36
CA PRO A 536 -33.51 -26.94 -20.44
C PRO A 536 -34.68 -26.30 -21.17
N SER A 537 -35.89 -26.44 -20.63
CA SER A 537 -37.09 -25.82 -21.17
C SER A 537 -36.94 -24.30 -21.29
N GLY A 538 -37.53 -23.72 -22.33
CA GLY A 538 -37.38 -22.29 -22.63
C GLY A 538 -37.41 -21.95 -24.11
N THR A 539 -37.21 -20.67 -24.41
CA THR A 539 -37.13 -20.16 -25.78
C THR A 539 -35.71 -19.72 -26.08
N TYR A 540 -35.08 -20.33 -27.09
CA TYR A 540 -33.72 -20.07 -27.53
C TYR A 540 -33.77 -19.24 -28.80
N ILE A 541 -33.36 -17.97 -28.69
CA ILE A 541 -33.39 -16.98 -29.79
C ILE A 541 -32.05 -16.85 -30.53
N GLU A 542 -31.21 -17.88 -30.46
CA GLU A 542 -29.93 -17.94 -31.17
C GLU A 542 -30.11 -17.67 -32.69
N PRO A 543 -29.08 -17.14 -33.38
CA PRO A 543 -28.98 -17.22 -34.84
C PRO A 543 -29.19 -18.67 -35.31
N CYS A 544 -29.53 -18.87 -36.59
CA CYS A 544 -29.87 -20.20 -37.11
C CYS A 544 -28.85 -21.30 -36.74
N ILE A 545 -29.30 -22.21 -35.87
CA ILE A 545 -28.48 -23.26 -35.27
C ILE A 545 -28.25 -24.34 -36.32
N THR A 546 -27.00 -24.54 -36.73
CA THR A 546 -26.68 -25.53 -37.77
C THR A 546 -26.35 -26.88 -37.15
N ILE A 547 -27.16 -27.89 -37.46
CA ILE A 547 -26.93 -29.27 -37.01
C ILE A 547 -26.33 -30.06 -38.17
N SER A 548 -25.06 -30.43 -38.01
CA SER A 548 -24.28 -31.21 -38.98
C SER A 548 -23.81 -32.56 -38.45
N ARG A 549 -24.43 -33.02 -37.36
CA ARG A 549 -24.12 -34.26 -36.64
C ARG A 549 -25.39 -35.04 -36.35
N SER A 550 -25.25 -36.34 -36.15
CA SER A 550 -26.35 -37.18 -35.68
C SER A 550 -26.43 -37.07 -34.17
N VAL A 551 -27.36 -36.30 -33.63
CA VAL A 551 -27.47 -36.05 -32.17
C VAL A 551 -28.92 -36.20 -31.71
N THR A 552 -29.09 -36.57 -30.44
CA THR A 552 -30.41 -36.53 -29.78
C THR A 552 -30.53 -35.22 -29.02
N LEU A 553 -31.52 -34.40 -29.37
CA LEU A 553 -31.86 -33.21 -28.58
C LEU A 553 -32.99 -33.58 -27.62
N LYS A 554 -32.73 -33.52 -26.31
CA LYS A 554 -33.64 -33.97 -25.26
C LYS A 554 -34.06 -32.79 -24.37
N PRO A 555 -35.29 -32.29 -24.46
CA PRO A 555 -35.82 -31.31 -23.53
C PRO A 555 -35.79 -31.84 -22.09
N VAL A 556 -35.38 -31.00 -21.14
CA VAL A 556 -35.44 -31.29 -19.70
C VAL A 556 -36.23 -30.18 -19.00
N GLY A 557 -37.22 -30.58 -18.20
CA GLY A 557 -38.05 -29.64 -17.43
C GLY A 557 -39.17 -28.96 -18.20
N GLY A 558 -39.51 -29.39 -19.43
CA GLY A 558 -40.64 -28.85 -20.20
C GLY A 558 -40.34 -28.66 -21.70
N PRO A 559 -41.23 -27.99 -22.45
CA PRO A 559 -41.07 -27.79 -23.89
C PRO A 559 -39.94 -26.80 -24.21
N VAL A 560 -39.27 -27.02 -25.34
CA VAL A 560 -38.21 -26.13 -25.86
C VAL A 560 -38.68 -25.49 -27.16
N THR A 561 -38.48 -24.18 -27.27
CA THR A 561 -38.70 -23.42 -28.51
C THR A 561 -37.36 -22.96 -29.06
N LEU A 562 -37.04 -23.34 -30.30
CA LEU A 562 -35.85 -22.88 -31.03
C LEU A 562 -36.27 -21.87 -32.10
N ASN A 563 -35.56 -20.74 -32.19
CA ASN A 563 -35.89 -19.71 -33.17
C ASN A 563 -35.61 -20.16 -34.61
N CYS A 564 -34.41 -20.67 -34.89
CA CYS A 564 -34.08 -21.16 -36.22
C CYS A 564 -33.13 -22.37 -36.15
N VAL A 565 -33.40 -23.40 -36.96
CA VAL A 565 -32.57 -24.60 -37.09
C VAL A 565 -32.29 -24.89 -38.56
N ILE A 566 -31.02 -25.14 -38.89
CA ILE A 566 -30.56 -25.59 -40.20
C ILE A 566 -30.08 -27.03 -40.07
N MET A 567 -30.79 -27.97 -40.69
CA MET A 567 -30.33 -29.37 -40.79
C MET A 567 -29.41 -29.54 -42.00
N ASN A 568 -28.10 -29.47 -41.76
CA ASN A 568 -27.07 -29.48 -42.80
C ASN A 568 -26.11 -30.67 -42.60
N GLY A 569 -26.32 -31.79 -43.26
CA GLY A 569 -25.35 -32.89 -43.20
C GLY A 569 -25.89 -34.16 -43.81
N MET A 570 -25.33 -34.56 -44.96
CA MET A 570 -25.78 -35.75 -45.68
C MET A 570 -25.72 -36.98 -44.78
N GLY A 571 -26.88 -37.62 -44.57
CA GLY A 571 -27.01 -38.81 -43.72
C GLY A 571 -27.04 -38.55 -42.21
N LYS A 572 -26.96 -37.29 -41.78
CA LYS A 572 -27.03 -36.91 -40.35
C LYS A 572 -28.48 -36.75 -39.90
N THR A 573 -28.74 -37.13 -38.65
CA THR A 573 -30.11 -37.15 -38.10
C THR A 573 -30.17 -36.43 -36.75
N MET A 574 -31.03 -35.41 -36.65
CA MET A 574 -31.47 -34.88 -35.37
C MET A 574 -32.59 -35.77 -34.84
N VAL A 575 -32.38 -36.42 -33.69
CA VAL A 575 -33.40 -37.24 -33.03
C VAL A 575 -34.03 -36.42 -31.91
N LEU A 576 -35.35 -36.41 -31.80
CA LEU A 576 -36.04 -35.77 -30.68
C LEU A 576 -36.10 -36.71 -29.48
N GLY A 577 -35.70 -36.20 -28.31
CA GLY A 577 -35.91 -36.82 -27.00
C GLY A 577 -37.09 -36.23 -26.22
N GLY A 578 -37.90 -35.38 -26.85
CA GLY A 578 -39.07 -34.70 -26.26
C GLY A 578 -39.70 -33.70 -27.23
N ASP A 579 -40.72 -32.98 -26.77
CA ASP A 579 -41.49 -32.04 -27.60
C ASP A 579 -40.71 -30.73 -27.88
N PHE A 580 -40.69 -30.30 -29.15
CA PHE A 580 -40.06 -29.07 -29.59
C PHE A 580 -40.98 -28.19 -30.43
N THR A 581 -40.79 -26.88 -30.31
CA THR A 581 -41.23 -25.89 -31.30
C THR A 581 -40.01 -25.32 -32.03
N ILE A 582 -40.04 -25.25 -33.36
CA ILE A 582 -39.00 -24.61 -34.17
C ILE A 582 -39.66 -23.53 -35.04
N ASN A 583 -39.36 -22.25 -34.80
CA ASN A 583 -40.03 -21.16 -35.52
C ASN A 583 -39.64 -21.14 -37.01
N GLN A 584 -38.37 -21.39 -37.32
CA GLN A 584 -37.86 -21.50 -38.69
C GLN A 584 -37.00 -22.76 -38.85
N LEU A 585 -37.44 -23.70 -39.68
CA LEU A 585 -36.71 -24.93 -39.99
C LEU A 585 -36.23 -24.89 -41.45
N ILE A 586 -34.92 -25.01 -41.65
CA ILE A 586 -34.28 -25.05 -42.96
C ILE A 586 -33.69 -26.45 -43.19
N LEU A 587 -34.22 -27.17 -44.17
CA LEU A 587 -33.76 -28.51 -44.54
C LEU A 587 -32.85 -28.43 -45.78
N THR A 588 -31.54 -28.57 -45.58
CA THR A 588 -30.57 -28.58 -46.69
C THR A 588 -30.13 -29.99 -47.04
N ASN A 589 -29.55 -30.74 -46.09
CA ASN A 589 -28.99 -32.08 -46.34
C ASN A 589 -29.18 -33.11 -45.20
N GLY A 590 -29.93 -32.82 -44.14
CA GLY A 590 -30.13 -33.72 -42.98
C GLY A 590 -31.56 -34.25 -42.80
N LYS A 591 -31.74 -35.09 -41.77
CA LYS A 591 -33.03 -35.68 -41.37
C LYS A 591 -33.39 -35.29 -39.95
N ILE A 592 -34.70 -35.23 -39.66
CA ILE A 592 -35.20 -35.14 -38.28
C ILE A 592 -36.00 -36.40 -38.00
N ARG A 593 -35.78 -37.06 -36.86
CA ARG A 593 -36.57 -38.20 -36.40
C ARG A 593 -37.32 -37.80 -35.15
N THR A 594 -38.65 -37.83 -35.19
CA THR A 594 -39.47 -37.37 -34.05
C THR A 594 -39.52 -38.36 -32.91
N ASN A 595 -39.28 -39.66 -33.16
CA ASN A 595 -39.21 -40.68 -32.11
C ASN A 595 -40.45 -40.69 -31.19
N GLY A 596 -41.64 -40.49 -31.78
CA GLY A 596 -42.92 -40.42 -31.06
C GLY A 596 -43.26 -39.09 -30.38
N TYR A 597 -42.41 -38.06 -30.52
CA TYR A 597 -42.62 -36.72 -29.92
C TYR A 597 -43.21 -35.70 -30.89
N ASN A 598 -43.79 -34.62 -30.34
CA ASN A 598 -44.36 -33.54 -31.14
C ASN A 598 -43.28 -32.58 -31.62
N LEU A 599 -43.26 -32.33 -32.92
CA LEU A 599 -42.46 -31.27 -33.55
C LEU A 599 -43.38 -30.24 -34.17
N LYS A 600 -43.49 -29.06 -33.55
CA LYS A 600 -44.23 -27.93 -34.12
C LYS A 600 -43.28 -27.03 -34.89
N CYS A 601 -43.47 -26.92 -36.20
CA CYS A 601 -42.70 -26.01 -37.03
C CYS A 601 -43.52 -24.78 -37.41
N GLY A 602 -42.89 -23.60 -37.41
CA GLY A 602 -43.43 -22.38 -38.01
C GLY A 602 -43.23 -22.39 -39.53
N THR A 603 -42.17 -21.75 -40.01
CA THR A 603 -41.80 -21.76 -41.43
C THR A 603 -40.84 -22.91 -41.71
N VAL A 604 -41.15 -23.75 -42.70
CA VAL A 604 -40.23 -24.81 -43.18
C VAL A 604 -39.79 -24.47 -44.60
N THR A 605 -38.48 -24.41 -44.85
CA THR A 605 -37.90 -24.08 -46.17
C THR A 605 -36.78 -25.05 -46.56
N GLY A 606 -36.51 -25.15 -47.85
CA GLY A 606 -35.55 -26.10 -48.41
C GLY A 606 -36.17 -27.46 -48.76
N GLY A 607 -35.32 -28.47 -48.96
CA GLY A 607 -35.72 -29.84 -49.25
C GLY A 607 -35.15 -30.41 -50.57
N SER A 608 -34.67 -31.65 -50.52
CA SER A 608 -34.38 -32.56 -51.64
C SER A 608 -35.02 -33.93 -51.38
N LEU A 609 -34.94 -34.88 -52.31
CA LEU A 609 -35.38 -36.29 -52.10
C LEU A 609 -34.70 -36.97 -50.89
N SER A 610 -33.60 -36.40 -50.39
CA SER A 610 -32.80 -36.92 -49.26
C SER A 610 -33.12 -36.31 -47.89
N THR A 611 -33.97 -35.29 -47.81
CA THR A 611 -34.34 -34.59 -46.56
C THR A 611 -35.81 -34.82 -46.24
N TYR A 612 -36.10 -35.46 -45.10
CA TYR A 612 -37.46 -35.70 -44.64
C TYR A 612 -37.51 -35.79 -43.11
N VAL A 613 -38.67 -35.43 -42.54
CA VAL A 613 -38.98 -35.69 -41.13
C VAL A 613 -39.51 -37.12 -41.04
N ILE A 614 -38.84 -37.97 -40.28
CA ILE A 614 -39.25 -39.34 -39.97
C ILE A 614 -40.13 -39.24 -38.72
N THR A 615 -41.42 -39.45 -38.91
CA THR A 615 -42.37 -39.63 -37.81
C THR A 615 -42.47 -41.12 -37.51
N ASP A 616 -42.09 -41.52 -36.30
CA ASP A 616 -42.25 -42.89 -35.80
C ASP A 616 -43.66 -43.15 -35.26
#